data_AF-A0A0N9US94-F1
#
_entry.id   AF-A0A0N9US94-F1
#
_cell.length_a   1.000
_cell.length_b   1.000
_cell.length_c   1.000
_cell.angle_alpha   90.00
_cell.angle_beta   90.00
_cell.angle_gamma   90.00
#
_symmetry.space_group_name_H-M   'P 1'
#
loop_
_entity.id
_entity.type
_entity.pdbx_description
1 polymer ?
#
loop_
_entity_poly.entity_id
_entity_poly.type
_entity_poly.pdbx_seq_one_letter_code
_entity_poly.pdbx_strand_id
1 'polypeptide(L)' 'MANQQSVDQDAFDWQPCSFVLPRVGLILSRHGPRTRVIMPGHYLVRRSRTLGQWIYRRA' A
#
# COMPACT_ATOMS: atom_id res chain seq x y z
N MET A 1 6.59 -24.05 13.87
CA MET A 1 7.29 -22.99 13.12
C MET A 1 6.50 -22.73 11.86
N ALA A 2 5.43 -21.94 11.95
CA ALA A 2 4.52 -21.72 10.84
C ALA A 2 4.62 -20.26 10.36
N ASN A 3 4.47 -20.07 9.05
CA ASN A 3 3.98 -18.84 8.43
C ASN A 3 4.95 -17.70 8.09
N GLN A 4 6.15 -17.99 7.54
CA GLN A 4 6.89 -16.95 6.81
C GLN A 4 6.54 -16.87 5.31
N GLN A 5 6.06 -17.96 4.69
CA GLN A 5 5.75 -17.98 3.26
C GLN A 5 4.44 -17.27 2.90
N SER A 6 3.40 -17.33 3.75
CA SER A 6 2.15 -16.58 3.51
C SER A 6 2.34 -15.08 3.61
N VAL A 7 3.21 -14.59 4.50
CA VAL A 7 3.43 -13.15 4.72
C VAL A 7 4.00 -12.48 3.47
N ASP A 8 4.83 -13.17 2.70
CA ASP A 8 5.47 -12.62 1.50
C ASP A 8 4.49 -12.58 0.31
N GLN A 9 3.61 -13.56 0.15
CA GLN A 9 2.57 -13.53 -0.89
C GLN A 9 1.51 -12.47 -0.61
N ASP A 10 1.03 -12.37 0.63
CA ASP A 10 0.05 -11.36 1.05
C ASP A 10 0.57 -9.93 0.93
N ALA A 11 1.89 -9.73 1.07
CA ALA A 11 2.51 -8.42 0.92
C ALA A 11 2.39 -7.85 -0.51
N PHE A 12 2.23 -8.71 -1.52
CA PHE A 12 2.02 -8.28 -2.91
C PHE A 12 0.55 -8.04 -3.25
N ASP A 13 -0.37 -8.55 -2.44
CA ASP A 13 -1.80 -8.32 -2.57
C ASP A 13 -2.23 -7.01 -1.92
N TRP A 14 -3.40 -6.53 -2.33
CA TRP A 14 -3.98 -5.29 -1.78
C TRP A 14 -4.58 -5.57 -0.41
N GLN A 15 -3.92 -5.08 0.64
CA GLN A 15 -4.38 -5.21 2.01
C GLN A 15 -5.09 -3.93 2.49
N PRO A 16 -6.23 -4.03 3.20
CA PRO A 16 -6.92 -2.86 3.74
C PRO A 16 -6.12 -2.21 4.87
N CYS A 17 -6.01 -0.89 4.85
CA CYS A 17 -5.35 -0.09 5.87
C CYS A 17 -6.14 1.20 6.10
N SER A 18 -6.13 1.69 7.34
CA SER A 18 -6.75 2.97 7.68
C SER A 18 -5.69 3.93 8.22
N PHE A 19 -5.73 5.16 7.72
CA PHE A 19 -4.86 6.23 8.20
C PHE A 19 -5.69 7.19 9.04
N VAL A 20 -5.22 7.49 10.24
CA VAL A 20 -5.85 8.48 11.14
C VAL A 20 -5.15 9.83 11.04
N LEU A 21 -3.87 9.82 10.65
CA LEU A 21 -3.04 11.01 10.46
C LEU A 21 -2.62 11.14 8.99
N PRO A 22 -2.49 12.37 8.48
CA PRO A 22 -1.96 12.59 7.15
C PRO A 22 -0.53 12.06 7.06
N ARG A 23 -0.24 11.27 6.02
CA ARG A 23 1.09 10.68 5.80
C ARG A 23 1.52 10.83 4.35
N VAL A 24 2.80 11.09 4.10
CA VAL A 24 3.34 11.07 2.74
C VAL A 24 3.56 9.62 2.29
N GLY A 25 2.99 9.25 1.15
CA GLY A 25 3.12 7.90 0.60
C GLY A 25 2.95 7.86 -0.92
N LEU A 26 3.33 6.73 -1.53
CA LEU A 26 3.20 6.53 -2.97
C LEU A 26 1.76 6.13 -3.30
N ILE A 27 0.97 7.03 -3.87
CA ILE A 27 -0.42 6.74 -4.24
C ILE A 27 -0.50 6.25 -5.69
N LEU A 28 -1.14 5.11 -5.93
CA LEU A 28 -1.48 4.64 -7.27
C LEU A 28 -2.67 5.43 -7.82
N SER A 29 -2.44 6.13 -8.92
CA SER A 29 -3.48 6.74 -9.72
C SER A 29 -3.56 6.06 -11.09
N ARG A 30 -4.57 6.42 -11.90
CA ARG A 30 -4.71 5.95 -13.29
C ARG A 30 -3.51 6.29 -14.18
N HIS A 31 -2.78 7.35 -13.82
CA HIS A 31 -1.59 7.83 -14.53
C HIS A 31 -0.29 7.25 -13.98
N GLY A 32 -0.38 6.25 -13.10
CA GLY A 32 0.76 5.65 -12.41
C GLY A 32 0.91 6.09 -10.95
N PRO A 33 1.95 5.57 -10.28
CA PRO A 33 2.24 5.88 -8.89
C PRO A 33 2.81 7.29 -8.75
N ARG A 34 2.29 8.08 -7.81
CA ARG A 34 2.82 9.41 -7.45
C ARG A 34 2.90 9.57 -5.95
N THR A 35 4.01 10.11 -5.46
CA THR A 35 4.15 10.50 -4.05
C THR A 35 3.20 11.65 -3.75
N ARG A 36 2.30 11.46 -2.79
CA ARG A 36 1.33 12.47 -2.35
C ARG A 36 1.02 12.27 -0.87
N VAL A 37 0.50 13.33 -0.25
CA VAL A 37 -0.10 13.23 1.09
C VAL A 37 -1.38 12.38 1.01
N ILE A 38 -1.38 11.29 1.76
CA ILE A 38 -2.52 10.42 2.07
C ILE A 38 -3.27 11.11 3.20
N MET A 39 -4.49 11.55 2.93
CA MET A 39 -5.37 12.10 3.97
C MET A 39 -5.94 10.97 4.83
N PRO A 40 -6.39 11.25 6.07
CA PRO A 40 -7.05 10.25 6.90
C PRO A 40 -8.24 9.58 6.17
N GLY A 41 -8.38 8.27 6.32
CA GLY A 41 -9.42 7.47 5.66
C GLY A 41 -9.03 6.02 5.40
N HIS A 42 -9.85 5.32 4.63
CA HIS A 42 -9.63 3.93 4.24
C HIS A 42 -8.87 3.82 2.92
N TYR A 43 -7.82 3.03 2.94
CA TYR A 43 -6.92 2.80 1.82
C TYR A 43 -6.63 1.31 1.69
N LEU A 44 -6.07 0.96 0.54
CA LEU A 44 -5.48 -0.35 0.30
C LEU A 44 -3.99 -0.15 0.06
N VAL A 45 -3.18 -0.98 0.67
CA VAL A 45 -1.72 -0.95 0.58
C VAL A 45 -1.23 -2.24 -0.05
N ARG A 46 -0.20 -2.16 -0.90
CA ARG A 46 0.52 -3.32 -1.43
C ARG A 46 1.99 -3.00 -1.62
N ARG A 47 2.85 -4.01 -1.64
CA ARG A 47 4.25 -3.86 -2.03
C ARG A 47 4.39 -3.99 -3.54
N SER A 48 5.06 -3.02 -4.17
CA SER A 48 5.39 -3.10 -5.59
C SER A 48 6.46 -4.16 -5.84
N ARG A 49 6.21 -5.07 -6.79
CA ARG A 49 7.19 -6.09 -7.20
C ARG A 49 8.40 -5.49 -7.93
N THR A 50 8.21 -4.38 -8.65
CA THR A 50 9.26 -3.76 -9.47
C THR A 50 9.96 -2.61 -8.74
N LEU A 51 9.21 -1.79 -8.00
CA LEU A 51 9.76 -0.62 -7.30
C LEU A 51 10.25 -0.95 -5.88
N GLY A 52 9.84 -2.10 -5.32
CA GLY A 52 10.13 -2.47 -3.93
C GLY A 52 9.47 -1.58 -2.87
N GLN A 53 8.72 -0.55 -3.29
CA GLN A 53 8.04 0.42 -2.43
C GLN A 53 6.58 0.03 -2.14
N TRP A 54 6.08 0.52 -1.00
CA TRP A 54 4.67 0.41 -0.64
C TRP A 54 3.83 1.40 -1.44
N ILE A 55 2.79 0.88 -2.07
CA ILE A 55 1.84 1.64 -2.89
C ILE A 55 0.50 1.64 -2.19
N TYR A 56 -0.10 2.81 -2.11
CA TYR A 56 -1.41 3.06 -1.51
C TYR A 56 -2.43 3.37 -2.61
N ARG A 57 -3.65 2.89 -2.48
CA ARG A 57 -4.80 3.33 -3.28
C ARG A 57 -5.97 3.63 -2.35
N ARG A 58 -6.90 4.50 -2.74
CA ARG A 58 -8.16 4.63 -1.98
C ARG A 58 -8.97 3.36 -2.18
N ALA A 59 -9.60 2.88 -1.10
CA ALA A 59 -10.56 1.77 -1.16
C ALA A 59 -11.77 2.15 -2.02
#